data_AF-A0A944GPN0-F1
#
_entry.id   AF-A0A944GPN0-F1
#
_cell.length_a   1.000
_cell.length_b   1.000
_cell.length_c   1.000
_cell.angle_alpha   90.00
_cell.angle_beta   90.00
_cell.angle_gamma   90.00
#
_symmetry.space_group_name_H-M   'P 1'
#
loop_
_entity.id
_entity.type
_entity.pdbx_description
1 polymer ?
#
loop_
_entity_poly.entity_id
_entity_poly.type
_entity_poly.pdbx_seq_one_letter_code
_entity_poly.pdbx_strand_id
1 'polypeptide(L)'
;MSYSDKVVDHYTNPRNVGTIENASGVGTVGNAVCGDIMRIYLDIDDETQVIKDAKFKTFGCGAAIATSSMATEMIIGKTVQEALQVTNKAVMEALDGLPKIKVHCSLLAEESIHAALWDYAEKHGIVIEGLEKPKEDVYEDASPEEIAAAEAAEARAMAEEEEKEDYGEYSIF
;
A
#
# COMPACT_ATOMS: atom_id res chain seq x y z
N MET A 1 -0.99 -10.59 -20.23
CA MET A 1 -0.75 -10.57 -18.77
C MET A 1 -1.20 -9.21 -18.24
N SER A 2 -2.06 -9.20 -17.21
CA SER A 2 -2.74 -8.01 -16.65
C SER A 2 -1.80 -7.11 -15.82
N TYR A 3 -0.66 -7.66 -15.37
CA TYR A 3 0.34 -6.97 -14.55
C TYR A 3 1.58 -6.58 -15.35
N SER A 4 2.18 -5.44 -15.02
CA SER A 4 3.46 -5.00 -15.58
C SER A 4 4.61 -5.88 -15.07
N ASP A 5 5.73 -5.87 -15.80
CA ASP A 5 6.95 -6.57 -15.39
C ASP A 5 7.44 -6.08 -14.01
N LYS A 6 7.21 -4.79 -13.68
CA LYS A 6 7.55 -4.24 -12.37
C LYS A 6 6.68 -4.82 -11.26
N VAL A 7 5.38 -4.96 -11.48
CA VAL A 7 4.49 -5.59 -10.49
C VAL A 7 4.93 -7.03 -10.25
N VAL A 8 5.22 -7.78 -11.32
CA VAL A 8 5.71 -9.15 -11.20
C VAL A 8 7.04 -9.22 -10.44
N ASP A 9 7.98 -8.32 -10.72
CA ASP A 9 9.27 -8.28 -10.04
C ASP A 9 9.15 -7.92 -8.55
N HIS A 10 8.36 -6.91 -8.20
CA HIS A 10 8.14 -6.53 -6.80
C HIS A 10 7.29 -7.55 -6.03
N TYR A 11 6.46 -8.34 -6.72
CA TYR A 11 5.75 -9.46 -6.12
C TYR A 11 6.66 -10.67 -5.87
N THR A 12 7.48 -11.05 -6.87
CA THR A 12 8.33 -12.26 -6.80
C THR A 12 9.62 -12.04 -6.02
N ASN A 13 10.18 -10.82 -6.08
CA ASN A 13 11.37 -10.40 -5.37
C ASN A 13 11.09 -9.14 -4.54
N PRO A 14 10.18 -9.17 -3.54
CA PRO A 14 9.82 -7.97 -2.79
C PRO A 14 11.02 -7.40 -2.04
N ARG A 15 11.18 -6.07 -2.11
CA ARG A 15 12.22 -5.33 -1.39
C ARG A 15 11.72 -4.99 0.00
N ASN A 16 12.63 -4.80 0.96
CA ASN A 16 12.29 -4.26 2.28
C ASN A 16 11.29 -5.10 3.12
N VAL A 17 11.12 -6.39 2.82
CA VAL A 17 10.31 -7.27 3.67
C VAL A 17 10.99 -7.46 5.03
N GLY A 18 10.27 -7.23 6.12
CA GLY A 18 10.79 -7.47 7.46
C GLY A 18 10.21 -6.56 8.53
N THR A 19 10.97 -6.39 9.60
CA THR A 19 10.64 -5.52 10.73
C THR A 19 11.88 -4.74 11.14
N ILE A 20 11.69 -3.57 11.73
CA ILE A 20 12.76 -2.80 12.37
C ILE A 20 12.57 -2.92 13.87
N GLU A 21 13.60 -3.37 14.59
CA GLU A 21 13.59 -3.35 16.06
C GLU A 21 13.65 -1.90 16.54
N ASN A 22 12.79 -1.52 17.50
CA ASN A 22 12.70 -0.15 18.01
C ASN A 22 12.48 0.91 16.91
N ALA A 23 11.65 0.59 15.91
CA ALA A 23 11.30 1.52 14.84
C ALA A 23 10.81 2.87 15.39
N SER A 24 11.28 3.96 14.77
CA SER A 24 10.87 5.33 15.09
C SER A 24 9.36 5.53 14.88
N GLY A 25 8.80 4.89 13.85
CA GLY A 25 7.36 4.87 13.56
C GLY A 25 6.87 3.52 13.05
N VAL A 26 5.66 3.13 13.45
CA VAL A 26 4.99 1.90 13.03
C VAL A 26 3.52 2.17 12.72
N GLY A 27 3.11 1.90 11.48
CA GLY A 27 1.73 2.03 11.01
C GLY A 27 1.16 0.68 10.64
N THR A 28 -0.10 0.40 11.00
CA THR A 28 -0.82 -0.78 10.53
C THR A 28 -2.19 -0.36 10.05
N VAL A 29 -2.54 -0.73 8.82
CA VAL A 29 -3.84 -0.43 8.20
C VAL A 29 -4.38 -1.71 7.57
N GLY A 30 -5.69 -1.90 7.67
CA GLY A 30 -6.43 -2.98 7.02
C GLY A 30 -7.36 -2.47 5.93
N ASN A 31 -7.82 -3.40 5.10
CA ASN A 31 -8.94 -3.21 4.20
C ASN A 31 -9.92 -4.36 4.41
N ALA A 32 -11.04 -4.10 5.09
CA ALA A 32 -12.06 -5.09 5.40
C ALA A 32 -12.78 -5.68 4.18
N VAL A 33 -12.79 -4.95 3.04
CA VAL A 33 -13.45 -5.39 1.80
C VAL A 33 -12.67 -6.54 1.16
N CYS A 34 -11.36 -6.37 0.97
CA CYS A 34 -10.52 -7.39 0.32
C CYS A 34 -9.75 -8.28 1.32
N GLY A 35 -9.72 -7.92 2.60
CA GLY A 35 -9.03 -8.64 3.67
C GLY A 35 -7.52 -8.39 3.77
N ASP A 36 -6.98 -7.47 2.97
CA ASP A 36 -5.56 -7.12 2.98
C ASP A 36 -5.20 -6.33 4.25
N ILE A 37 -4.05 -6.63 4.86
CA ILE A 37 -3.50 -5.92 6.02
C ILE A 37 -2.05 -5.57 5.72
N MET A 38 -1.66 -4.33 5.97
CA MET A 38 -0.30 -3.85 5.77
C MET A 38 0.23 -3.19 7.02
N ARG A 39 1.48 -3.50 7.35
CA ARG A 39 2.24 -2.86 8.42
C ARG A 39 3.56 -2.34 7.90
N ILE A 40 3.85 -1.07 8.15
CA ILE A 40 5.10 -0.40 7.77
C ILE A 40 5.85 0.00 9.04
N TYR A 41 7.17 -0.17 9.00
CA TYR A 41 8.14 0.21 10.02
C TYR A 41 9.09 1.24 9.42
N LEU A 42 9.33 2.34 10.12
CA LEU A 42 10.24 3.41 9.71
C LEU A 42 11.37 3.57 10.71
N ASP A 43 12.60 3.66 10.22
CA ASP A 43 13.76 4.19 10.94
C ASP A 43 14.03 5.60 10.42
N ILE A 44 13.87 6.59 11.29
CA ILE A 44 13.94 8.02 10.95
C ILE A 44 15.06 8.67 11.75
N ASP A 45 15.87 9.50 11.06
CA ASP A 45 16.83 10.39 11.73
C ASP A 45 16.09 11.49 12.49
N ASP A 46 16.24 11.58 13.81
CA ASP A 46 15.54 12.60 14.59
C ASP A 46 16.03 14.03 14.34
N GLU A 47 17.27 14.21 13.87
CA GLU A 47 17.82 15.55 13.60
C GLU A 47 17.41 16.04 12.20
N THR A 48 17.53 15.16 11.19
CA THR A 48 17.25 15.54 9.80
C THR A 48 15.84 15.20 9.34
N GLN A 49 15.09 14.42 10.12
CA GLN A 49 13.77 13.88 9.78
C GLN A 49 13.76 13.07 8.47
N VAL A 50 14.87 12.41 8.15
CA VAL A 50 15.03 11.59 6.93
C VAL A 50 14.81 10.13 7.28
N ILE A 51 14.00 9.43 6.47
CA ILE A 51 13.78 7.98 6.58
C ILE A 51 15.05 7.25 6.11
N LYS A 52 15.76 6.62 7.04
CA LYS A 52 16.99 5.85 6.77
C LYS A 52 16.68 4.46 6.24
N ASP A 53 15.66 3.83 6.80
CA ASP A 53 15.20 2.52 6.39
C ASP A 53 13.68 2.44 6.56
N ALA A 54 13.05 1.66 5.69
CA ALA A 54 11.66 1.29 5.79
C ALA A 54 11.56 -0.23 5.58
N LYS A 55 10.71 -0.87 6.39
CA LYS A 55 10.37 -2.29 6.22
C LYS A 55 8.87 -2.47 6.25
N PHE A 56 8.39 -3.55 5.65
CA PHE A 56 6.98 -3.90 5.72
C PHE A 56 6.73 -5.37 6.02
N LYS A 57 5.53 -5.63 6.56
CA LYS A 57 4.85 -6.92 6.54
C LYS A 57 3.45 -6.71 6.02
N THR A 58 3.01 -7.57 5.11
CA THR A 58 1.65 -7.55 4.61
C THR A 58 1.08 -8.96 4.55
N PHE A 59 -0.21 -9.06 4.80
CA PHE A 59 -1.01 -10.21 4.43
C PHE A 59 -1.97 -9.72 3.36
N GLY A 60 -1.91 -10.29 2.16
CA GLY A 60 -2.77 -9.86 1.08
C GLY A 60 -2.41 -10.46 -0.26
N CYS A 61 -3.07 -9.97 -1.30
CA CYS A 61 -2.84 -10.44 -2.67
C CYS A 61 -1.44 -10.01 -3.21
N GLY A 62 -1.04 -10.57 -4.36
CA GLY A 62 0.26 -10.25 -4.97
C GLY A 62 0.44 -8.75 -5.29
N ALA A 63 -0.66 -8.05 -5.60
CA ALA A 63 -0.63 -6.60 -5.80
C ALA A 63 -0.33 -5.84 -4.50
N ALA A 64 -0.86 -6.29 -3.34
CA ALA A 64 -0.53 -5.69 -2.04
C ALA A 64 0.95 -5.84 -1.69
N ILE A 65 1.54 -7.01 -1.97
CA ILE A 65 2.98 -7.23 -1.78
C ILE A 65 3.80 -6.30 -2.68
N ALA A 66 3.42 -6.19 -3.96
CA ALA A 66 4.12 -5.33 -4.91
C ALA A 66 4.01 -3.84 -4.55
N THR A 67 2.82 -3.37 -4.14
CA THR A 67 2.62 -1.97 -3.71
C THR A 67 3.35 -1.66 -2.42
N SER A 68 3.36 -2.55 -1.42
CA SER A 68 4.16 -2.38 -0.22
C SER A 68 5.65 -2.28 -0.53
N SER A 69 6.15 -3.16 -1.40
CA SER A 69 7.55 -3.15 -1.81
C SER A 69 7.92 -1.86 -2.52
N MET A 70 7.12 -1.41 -3.48
CA MET A 70 7.39 -0.17 -4.20
C MET A 70 7.31 1.04 -3.27
N ALA A 71 6.27 1.12 -2.44
CA ALA A 71 6.04 2.25 -1.55
C ALA A 71 7.20 2.42 -0.54
N THR A 72 7.72 1.32 0.01
CA THR A 72 8.88 1.39 0.93
C THR A 72 10.16 1.84 0.23
N GLU A 73 10.43 1.41 -1.01
CA GLU A 73 11.57 1.94 -1.79
C GLU A 73 11.41 3.43 -2.10
N MET A 74 10.19 3.89 -2.38
CA MET A 74 9.91 5.28 -2.73
C MET A 74 10.12 6.26 -1.58
N ILE A 75 10.07 5.82 -0.33
CA ILE A 75 10.18 6.71 0.86
C ILE A 75 11.56 6.69 1.52
N ILE A 76 12.37 5.66 1.28
CA ILE A 76 13.73 5.59 1.85
C ILE A 76 14.58 6.73 1.26
N GLY A 77 15.27 7.45 2.13
CA GLY A 77 16.08 8.62 1.79
C GLY A 77 15.29 9.93 1.66
N LYS A 78 13.96 9.90 1.80
CA LYS A 78 13.12 11.10 1.83
C LYS A 78 12.94 11.62 3.26
N THR A 79 12.64 12.91 3.37
CA THR A 79 12.14 13.48 4.62
C THR A 79 10.72 12.99 4.93
N VAL A 80 10.30 13.08 6.19
CA VAL A 80 8.91 12.76 6.59
C VAL A 80 7.87 13.57 5.80
N GLN A 81 8.18 14.83 5.47
CA GLN A 81 7.28 15.68 4.68
C GLN A 81 7.18 15.22 3.22
N GLU A 82 8.30 14.80 2.61
CA GLU A 82 8.29 14.26 1.24
C GLU A 82 7.65 12.87 1.17
N ALA A 83 7.82 12.06 2.22
CA ALA A 83 7.16 10.76 2.34
C ALA A 83 5.64 10.90 2.44
N LEU A 84 5.15 11.91 3.19
CA LEU A 84 3.72 12.24 3.26
C LEU A 84 3.11 12.54 1.88
N GLN A 85 3.89 13.11 0.95
CA GLN A 85 3.42 13.42 -0.40
C GLN A 85 3.37 12.20 -1.34
N VAL A 86 3.82 11.02 -0.90
CA VAL A 86 3.72 9.79 -1.69
C VAL A 86 2.27 9.30 -1.67
N THR A 87 1.60 9.43 -2.81
CA THR A 87 0.21 9.04 -2.99
C THR A 87 0.08 7.65 -3.62
N ASN A 88 -1.10 7.04 -3.51
CA ASN A 88 -1.45 5.79 -4.17
C ASN A 88 -1.19 5.84 -5.68
N LYS A 89 -1.46 6.99 -6.31
CA LYS A 89 -1.22 7.25 -7.72
C LYS A 89 0.26 7.21 -8.06
N ALA A 90 1.10 7.82 -7.21
CA ALA A 90 2.55 7.76 -7.41
C ALA A 90 3.08 6.32 -7.30
N VAL A 91 2.55 5.52 -6.36
CA VAL A 91 2.90 4.09 -6.23
C VAL A 91 2.46 3.30 -7.47
N MET A 92 1.24 3.54 -7.96
CA MET A 92 0.75 2.91 -9.20
C MET A 92 1.60 3.28 -10.42
N GLU A 93 1.93 4.57 -10.57
CA GLU A 93 2.77 5.05 -11.68
C GLU A 93 4.17 4.44 -11.61
N ALA A 94 4.75 4.32 -10.42
CA ALA A 94 6.05 3.67 -10.23
C ALA A 94 6.04 2.20 -10.65
N LEU A 95 4.90 1.51 -10.46
CA LEU A 95 4.64 0.13 -10.90
C LEU A 95 4.23 0.00 -12.37
N ASP A 96 4.26 1.07 -13.17
CA ASP A 96 3.74 1.11 -14.55
C ASP A 96 2.25 0.75 -14.66
N GLY A 97 1.49 1.02 -13.60
CA GLY A 97 0.06 0.80 -13.49
C GLY A 97 -0.32 -0.47 -12.75
N LEU A 98 -1.57 -0.49 -12.28
CA LEU A 98 -2.25 -1.65 -11.73
C LEU A 98 -3.58 -1.85 -12.47
N PRO A 99 -4.07 -3.11 -12.58
CA PRO A 99 -5.44 -3.35 -12.97
C PRO A 99 -6.38 -2.52 -12.10
N LYS A 100 -7.45 -1.96 -12.69
CA LYS A 100 -8.37 -1.05 -11.99
C LYS A 100 -8.91 -1.63 -10.69
N ILE A 101 -9.07 -2.95 -10.62
CA ILE A 101 -9.57 -3.64 -9.45
C ILE A 101 -8.59 -3.70 -8.28
N LYS A 102 -7.29 -3.55 -8.53
CA LYS A 102 -6.22 -3.59 -7.52
C LYS A 102 -5.70 -2.22 -7.10
N VAL A 103 -6.37 -1.15 -7.53
CA VAL A 103 -6.01 0.22 -7.13
C VAL A 103 -6.11 0.39 -5.61
N HIS A 104 -7.04 -0.29 -4.93
CA HIS A 104 -7.14 -0.24 -3.46
C HIS A 104 -5.85 -0.70 -2.76
N CYS A 105 -5.07 -1.62 -3.35
CA CYS A 105 -3.80 -2.07 -2.77
C CYS A 105 -2.76 -0.94 -2.71
N SER A 106 -2.85 0.04 -3.62
CA SER A 106 -1.98 1.23 -3.59
C SER A 106 -2.44 2.25 -2.56
N LEU A 107 -3.75 2.34 -2.30
CA LEU A 107 -4.30 3.16 -1.21
C LEU A 107 -3.88 2.59 0.16
N LEU A 108 -3.97 1.26 0.33
CA LEU A 108 -3.51 0.60 1.56
C LEU A 108 -2.04 0.92 1.87
N ALA A 109 -1.19 1.03 0.84
CA ALA A 109 0.22 1.38 1.00
C ALA A 109 0.43 2.84 1.43
N GLU A 110 -0.28 3.78 0.81
CA GLU A 110 -0.27 5.21 1.19
C GLU A 110 -0.71 5.40 2.65
N GLU A 111 -1.87 4.86 3.01
CA GLU A 111 -2.43 4.99 4.36
C GLU A 111 -1.52 4.34 5.42
N SER A 112 -0.87 3.23 5.08
CA SER A 112 0.11 2.59 5.98
C SER A 112 1.35 3.44 6.22
N ILE A 113 1.80 4.22 5.22
CA ILE A 113 2.89 5.19 5.39
C ILE A 113 2.43 6.32 6.30
N HIS A 114 1.26 6.90 6.04
CA HIS A 114 0.71 7.99 6.85
C HIS A 114 0.53 7.53 8.31
N ALA A 115 0.05 6.31 8.53
CA ALA A 115 -0.06 5.72 9.84
C ALA A 115 1.28 5.59 10.57
N ALA A 116 2.34 5.19 9.86
CA ALA A 116 3.68 5.08 10.43
C ALA A 116 4.30 6.46 10.74
N LEU A 117 4.05 7.45 9.89
CA LEU A 117 4.46 8.84 10.11
C LEU A 117 3.70 9.46 11.30
N TRP A 118 2.42 9.12 11.47
CA TRP A 118 1.62 9.58 12.61
C TRP A 118 2.16 9.03 13.93
N ASP A 119 2.41 7.72 13.99
CA ASP A 119 3.02 7.09 15.17
C ASP A 119 4.40 7.69 15.49
N TYR A 120 5.22 7.99 14.47
CA TYR A 120 6.48 8.73 14.65
C TYR A 120 6.24 10.12 15.24
N ALA A 121 5.28 10.88 14.69
CA ALA A 121 4.97 12.24 15.13
C ALA A 121 4.52 12.30 16.60
N GLU A 122 3.63 11.38 16.99
CA GLU A 122 3.13 11.25 18.37
C GLU A 122 4.26 10.87 19.35
N LYS A 123 5.14 9.92 18.99
CA LYS A 123 6.26 9.49 19.84
C LYS A 123 7.29 10.59 20.09
N HIS A 124 7.50 11.47 19.11
CA HIS A 124 8.54 12.51 19.17
C HIS A 124 7.96 13.90 19.48
N GLY A 125 6.64 14.02 19.62
CA GLY A 125 5.97 15.28 19.93
C GLY A 125 6.14 16.33 18.84
N ILE A 126 6.23 15.91 17.57
CA ILE A 126 6.38 16.78 16.41
C ILE A 126 5.06 16.88 15.65
N VAL A 127 4.91 17.93 14.84
CA VAL A 127 3.77 18.09 13.93
C VAL A 127 4.30 18.00 12.50
N ILE A 128 3.76 17.06 11.73
CA ILE A 128 3.99 16.97 10.29
C ILE A 128 2.83 17.70 9.60
N GLU A 129 3.13 18.78 8.90
CA GLU A 129 2.08 19.63 8.31
C GLU A 129 1.30 18.87 7.23
N GLY A 130 -0.03 18.84 7.38
CA GLY A 130 -0.94 18.15 6.46
C GLY A 130 -1.13 16.66 6.74
N LEU A 131 -0.47 16.10 7.76
CA LEU A 131 -0.73 14.75 8.22
C LEU A 131 -2.00 14.73 9.09
N GLU A 132 -2.97 13.92 8.68
CA GLU A 132 -4.21 13.70 9.44
C GLU A 132 -4.11 12.40 10.25
N LYS A 133 -5.01 12.24 11.23
CA LYS A 133 -5.05 11.02 12.03
C LYS A 133 -5.39 9.84 11.12
N PRO A 134 -4.53 8.81 11.04
CA PRO A 134 -4.72 7.66 10.17
C PRO A 134 -5.92 6.81 10.62
N LYS A 135 -6.56 6.16 9.66
CA LYS A 135 -7.65 5.22 9.89
C LYS A 135 -7.11 3.82 10.12
N GLU A 136 -7.79 3.02 10.94
CA GLU A 136 -7.41 1.61 11.12
C GLU A 136 -7.85 0.76 9.91
N ASP A 137 -8.94 1.17 9.28
CA ASP A 137 -9.49 0.58 8.05
C ASP A 137 -9.70 1.64 6.98
N VAL A 138 -9.33 1.35 5.73
CA VAL A 138 -9.46 2.32 4.61
C VAL A 138 -10.91 2.72 4.31
N TYR A 139 -11.91 2.00 4.82
CA TYR A 139 -13.34 2.29 4.72
C TYR A 139 -14.00 2.69 6.05
N GLU A 140 -13.23 3.10 7.08
CA GLU A 140 -13.77 3.43 8.42
C GLU A 140 -14.93 4.45 8.39
N ASP A 141 -14.86 5.45 7.50
CA ASP A 141 -15.91 6.48 7.35
C ASP A 141 -16.88 6.21 6.18
N ALA A 142 -16.74 5.07 5.48
CA ALA A 142 -17.59 4.75 4.36
C ALA A 142 -18.98 4.28 4.83
N SER A 143 -20.02 4.75 4.16
CA SER A 143 -21.37 4.28 4.39
C SER A 143 -21.52 2.79 4.02
N PRO A 144 -22.49 2.07 4.60
CA PRO A 144 -22.76 0.68 4.23
C PRO A 144 -23.03 0.50 2.73
N GLU A 145 -23.60 1.52 2.08
CA GLU A 145 -23.85 1.51 0.63
C GLU A 145 -22.55 1.63 -0.18
N GLU A 146 -21.59 2.44 0.28
CA GLU A 146 -20.27 2.58 -0.34
C GLU A 146 -19.43 1.31 -0.18
N ILE A 147 -19.47 0.68 0.99
CA ILE A 147 -18.82 -0.60 1.25
C ILE A 147 -19.41 -1.69 0.34
N ALA A 148 -20.74 -1.82 0.31
CA ALA A 148 -21.41 -2.80 -0.56
C ALA A 148 -21.14 -2.55 -2.04
N ALA A 149 -21.02 -1.28 -2.46
CA ALA A 149 -20.64 -0.92 -3.82
C ALA A 149 -19.19 -1.32 -4.14
N ALA A 150 -18.25 -1.12 -3.21
CA ALA A 150 -16.86 -1.55 -3.35
C ALA A 150 -16.74 -3.07 -3.44
N GLU A 151 -17.38 -3.80 -2.52
CA GLU A 151 -17.46 -5.27 -2.52
C GLU A 151 -18.05 -5.80 -3.84
N ALA A 152 -19.15 -5.21 -4.31
CA ALA A 152 -19.80 -5.63 -5.55
C ALA A 152 -18.96 -5.31 -6.79
N ALA A 153 -18.24 -4.18 -6.79
CA ALA A 153 -17.30 -3.83 -7.86
C ALA A 153 -16.13 -4.81 -7.90
N GLU A 154 -15.59 -5.18 -6.73
CA GLU A 154 -14.56 -6.22 -6.59
C GLU A 154 -15.02 -7.57 -7.11
N ALA A 155 -16.17 -8.06 -6.66
CA ALA A 155 -16.72 -9.33 -7.11
C ALA A 155 -16.98 -9.36 -8.63
N ARG A 156 -17.49 -8.27 -9.21
CA ARG A 156 -17.75 -8.18 -10.65
C ARG A 156 -16.47 -8.21 -11.47
N ALA A 157 -15.45 -7.44 -11.11
CA ALA A 157 -14.23 -7.42 -11.90
C ALA A 157 -13.42 -8.71 -11.76
N MET A 158 -13.49 -9.40 -10.62
CA MET A 158 -12.92 -10.74 -10.47
C MET A 158 -13.58 -11.74 -11.42
N ALA A 159 -14.91 -11.73 -11.50
CA ALA A 159 -15.64 -12.59 -12.45
C ALA A 159 -15.29 -12.28 -13.91
N GLU A 160 -15.10 -11.00 -14.26
CA GLU A 160 -14.69 -10.58 -15.62
C GLU A 160 -13.24 -10.98 -15.97
N GLU A 161 -12.33 -11.05 -14.99
CA GLU A 161 -10.96 -11.55 -15.22
C GLU A 161 -10.92 -13.08 -15.36
N GLU A 162 -11.68 -13.83 -14.54
CA GLU A 162 -11.82 -15.29 -14.69
C GLU A 162 -12.38 -15.68 -16.06
N GLU A 163 -13.38 -14.94 -16.57
CA GLU A 163 -13.95 -15.18 -17.90
C GLU A 163 -12.93 -14.89 -19.02
N LYS A 164 -12.05 -13.91 -18.85
CA LYS A 164 -10.98 -13.60 -19.83
C LYS A 164 -9.83 -14.61 -19.81
N GLU A 165 -9.51 -15.18 -18.66
CA GLU A 165 -8.52 -16.27 -18.57
C GLU A 165 -9.08 -17.56 -19.18
N ASP A 166 -10.37 -17.88 -18.98
CA ASP A 166 -11.02 -19.08 -19.55
C ASP A 166 -11.14 -19.01 -21.08
N TYR A 167 -11.44 -17.84 -21.65
CA TYR A 167 -11.43 -17.63 -23.11
C TYR A 167 -10.02 -17.51 -23.72
N GLY A 168 -8.98 -17.32 -22.89
CA GLY A 168 -7.58 -17.24 -23.31
C GLY A 168 -6.90 -18.59 -23.57
N GLU A 169 -7.44 -19.69 -23.02
CA GLU A 169 -6.92 -21.06 -23.23
C GLU A 169 -7.59 -21.80 -24.41
N TYR A 170 -8.68 -21.28 -24.99
CA TYR A 170 -9.42 -21.95 -26.09
C TYR A 170 -9.13 -21.44 -27.51
N SER A 171 -8.05 -20.68 -27.72
CA SER A 171 -7.62 -20.24 -29.06
C SER A 171 -6.28 -20.86 -29.48
N ILE A 172 -6.23 -22.18 -29.50
CA ILE A 172 -5.23 -22.98 -30.24
C ILE A 172 -5.96 -23.88 -31.25
N PHE A 173 -6.38 -23.28 -32.36
CA PHE A 173 -6.43 -23.89 -33.69
C PHE A 173 -5.99 -22.85 -34.72
#